data_AF-A0AAN7SBK7-F1
#
_entry.id   AF-A0AAN7SBK7-F1
#
_cell.length_a   1.000
_cell.length_b   1.000
_cell.length_c   1.000
_cell.angle_alpha   90.00
_cell.angle_beta   90.00
_cell.angle_gamma   90.00
#
_symmetry.space_group_name_H-M   'P 1'
#
loop_
_entity.id
_entity.type
_entity.pdbx_description
1 polymer ?
#
loop_
_entity_poly.entity_id
_entity_poly.type
_entity_poly.pdbx_seq_one_letter_code
_entity_poly.pdbx_strand_id
1 'polypeptide(L)'
;MSLRKSRNVDAAKLVKDIAEGSRTTATRYRDSLTAKREKPFTKDEALSLLIEGRLSKNMYNTIRAAGISHNCSLFPSYKNVLDAKKDCYPPAVDIRITETCAEVKLQALLDHTNLQFGISSLHAWIRFFECLLHISYRLDVKKWQSRGEDKVKVESRKKNVQKGFRQKLGLLVDMPKQGYGSTNDGNTARRFFENAEISAGITALDLSLIKRIHVMLQVLSCGFDIDIPMYEAYCIETARLYAQLYPWFCMPTTVHKILLHSSKILESSILPIGQMSEEAQESCNKFIKQYRQDFARKCSRTKTMEDVFQRLLVASDPVISSIQKLPLLKTPSCEAQSSDDDSAHSTDDEY
;
A
#
# COMPACT_ATOMS: atom_id res chain seq x y z
N MET A 1 -21.46 56.78 -15.42
CA MET A 1 -22.94 56.69 -15.30
C MET A 1 -23.47 55.26 -15.39
N SER A 2 -22.97 54.39 -16.30
CA SER A 2 -23.43 53.00 -16.46
C SER A 2 -23.32 52.12 -15.19
N LEU A 3 -22.18 52.13 -14.49
CA LEU A 3 -21.94 51.27 -13.31
C LEU A 3 -22.78 51.59 -12.06
N ARG A 4 -23.21 52.85 -11.89
CA ARG A 4 -24.12 53.24 -10.80
C ARG A 4 -25.56 52.79 -11.09
N LYS A 5 -25.93 52.70 -12.38
CA LYS A 5 -27.22 52.20 -12.84
C LYS A 5 -27.35 50.68 -12.62
N SER A 6 -26.24 49.95 -12.63
CA SER A 6 -26.16 48.51 -12.35
C SER A 6 -25.93 48.16 -10.86
N ARG A 7 -26.18 49.10 -9.93
CA ARG A 7 -26.00 48.95 -8.46
C ARG A 7 -24.59 48.56 -7.98
N ASN A 8 -23.57 48.64 -8.83
CA ASN A 8 -22.21 48.26 -8.47
C ASN A 8 -21.42 49.50 -7.98
N VAL A 9 -21.81 49.98 -6.79
CA VAL A 9 -21.40 51.28 -6.24
C VAL A 9 -19.90 51.35 -5.94
N ASP A 10 -19.30 50.23 -5.52
CA ASP A 10 -17.88 50.17 -5.15
C ASP A 10 -16.97 50.24 -6.37
N ALA A 11 -17.34 49.57 -7.47
CA ALA A 11 -16.65 49.69 -8.75
C ALA A 11 -16.69 51.13 -9.29
N ALA A 12 -17.83 51.83 -9.11
CA ALA A 12 -17.96 53.22 -9.52
C ALA A 12 -17.12 54.19 -8.67
N LYS A 13 -16.91 53.89 -7.38
CA LYS A 13 -16.00 54.66 -6.49
C LYS A 13 -14.54 54.44 -6.88
N LEU A 14 -14.13 53.19 -7.12
CA LEU A 14 -12.77 52.86 -7.56
C LEU A 14 -12.39 53.54 -8.88
N VAL A 15 -13.30 53.53 -9.87
CA VAL A 15 -13.06 54.20 -11.16
C VAL A 15 -12.95 55.72 -10.98
N LYS A 16 -13.75 56.30 -10.09
CA LYS A 16 -13.69 57.73 -9.75
C LYS A 16 -12.35 58.08 -9.09
N ASP A 17 -11.91 57.28 -8.11
CA ASP A 17 -10.64 57.48 -7.40
C ASP A 17 -9.41 57.29 -8.30
N ILE A 18 -9.49 56.40 -9.29
CA ILE A 18 -8.43 56.21 -10.31
C ILE A 18 -8.40 57.39 -11.30
N ALA A 19 -9.57 57.94 -11.65
CA ALA A 19 -9.68 59.05 -12.61
C ALA A 19 -9.32 60.41 -11.99
N GLU A 20 -9.61 60.63 -10.70
CA GLU A 20 -9.34 61.88 -9.98
C GLU A 20 -7.99 61.85 -9.24
N GLY A 21 -7.38 60.67 -9.08
CA GLY A 21 -6.11 60.47 -8.36
C GLY A 21 -4.84 60.75 -9.18
N SER A 22 -3.69 60.77 -8.50
CA SER A 22 -2.37 60.90 -9.12
C SER A 22 -1.95 59.64 -9.89
N ARG A 23 -1.00 59.78 -10.82
CA ARG A 23 -0.39 58.67 -11.58
C ARG A 23 0.15 57.56 -10.67
N THR A 24 0.62 57.91 -9.47
CA THR A 24 1.08 56.97 -8.42
C THR A 24 -0.05 56.18 -7.77
N THR A 25 -1.27 56.71 -7.73
CA THR A 25 -2.46 56.02 -7.24
C THR A 25 -2.87 54.93 -8.23
N ALA A 26 -2.88 55.26 -9.53
CA ALA A 26 -3.17 54.31 -10.59
C ALA A 26 -2.14 53.16 -10.68
N THR A 27 -0.86 53.43 -10.43
CA THR A 27 0.16 52.38 -10.36
C THR A 27 -0.04 51.46 -9.16
N ARG A 28 -0.35 51.99 -7.95
CA ARG A 28 -0.66 51.16 -6.78
C ARG A 28 -1.86 50.22 -6.99
N TYR A 29 -2.91 50.70 -7.67
CA TYR A 29 -4.05 49.83 -8.03
C TYR A 29 -3.64 48.76 -9.03
N ARG A 30 -2.82 49.08 -10.03
CA ARG A 30 -2.28 48.10 -10.97
C ARG A 30 -1.40 47.08 -10.26
N ASP A 31 -0.49 47.52 -9.41
CA ASP A 31 0.45 46.67 -8.66
C ASP A 31 -0.30 45.71 -7.72
N SER A 32 -1.36 46.19 -7.06
CA SER A 32 -2.22 45.36 -6.20
C SER A 32 -3.14 44.39 -6.95
N LEU A 33 -3.48 44.69 -8.22
CA LEU A 33 -4.19 43.77 -9.11
C LEU A 33 -3.25 42.70 -9.69
N THR A 34 -1.99 43.05 -9.96
CA THR A 34 -0.96 42.11 -10.45
C THR A 34 -0.27 41.32 -9.33
N ALA A 35 -0.44 41.73 -8.08
CA ALA A 35 0.08 41.01 -6.92
C ALA A 35 -0.56 39.61 -6.84
N LYS A 36 0.26 38.56 -6.85
CA LYS A 36 -0.19 37.19 -6.60
C LYS A 36 -0.80 37.13 -5.20
N ARG A 37 -2.13 37.01 -5.12
CA ARG A 37 -2.81 36.73 -3.85
C ARG A 37 -2.58 35.27 -3.48
N GLU A 38 -2.23 35.03 -2.22
CA GLU A 38 -2.16 33.68 -1.68
C GLU A 38 -3.54 33.03 -1.81
N LYS A 39 -3.62 31.86 -2.46
CA LYS A 39 -4.84 31.07 -2.52
C LYS A 39 -4.89 30.23 -1.24
N PRO A 40 -5.80 30.51 -0.29
CA PRO A 40 -5.88 29.73 0.93
C PRO A 40 -6.34 28.31 0.61
N PHE A 41 -5.90 27.34 1.42
CA PHE A 41 -6.38 25.98 1.31
C PHE A 41 -7.90 25.93 1.55
N THR A 42 -8.58 25.14 0.73
CA THR A 42 -9.97 24.74 0.98
C THR A 42 -10.05 23.87 2.24
N LYS A 43 -11.27 23.68 2.76
CA LYS A 43 -11.49 22.84 3.94
C LYS A 43 -11.02 21.39 3.72
N ASP A 44 -11.15 20.88 2.49
CA ASP A 44 -10.82 19.49 2.11
C ASP A 44 -9.32 19.34 1.85
N GLU A 45 -8.68 20.32 1.19
CA GLU A 45 -7.21 20.33 1.04
C GLU A 45 -6.50 20.45 2.39
N ALA A 46 -7.04 21.26 3.32
CA ALA A 46 -6.50 21.36 4.67
C ALA A 46 -6.70 20.07 5.49
N LEU A 47 -7.81 19.37 5.29
CA LEU A 47 -8.04 18.05 5.89
C LEU A 47 -7.08 17.00 5.31
N SER A 48 -6.89 17.00 3.99
CA SER A 48 -5.93 16.13 3.30
C SER A 48 -4.50 16.32 3.84
N LEU A 49 -4.05 17.58 3.95
CA LEU A 49 -2.74 17.92 4.52
C LEU A 49 -2.59 17.48 5.99
N LEU A 50 -3.66 17.56 6.78
CA LEU A 50 -3.65 17.13 8.18
C LEU A 50 -3.46 15.62 8.31
N ILE A 51 -4.06 14.84 7.40
CA ILE A 51 -3.90 13.38 7.36
C ILE A 51 -2.51 13.01 6.84
N GLU A 52 -2.07 13.60 5.74
CA GLU A 52 -0.76 13.36 5.11
C GLU A 52 0.39 13.73 6.05
N GLY A 53 0.35 14.95 6.59
CA GLY A 53 1.35 15.48 7.52
C GLY A 53 1.27 14.90 8.93
N ARG A 54 0.33 13.98 9.20
CA ARG A 54 0.12 13.35 10.51
C ARG A 54 0.04 14.39 11.64
N LEU A 55 -0.67 15.49 11.39
CA LEU A 55 -0.74 16.60 12.33
C LEU A 55 -1.81 16.35 13.40
N SER A 56 -1.48 16.64 14.66
CA SER A 56 -2.49 16.74 15.72
C SER A 56 -3.24 18.08 15.63
N LYS A 57 -4.42 18.16 16.27
CA LYS A 57 -5.18 19.43 16.36
C LYS A 57 -4.31 20.56 16.92
N ASN A 58 -3.51 20.26 17.94
CA ASN A 58 -2.64 21.25 18.57
C ASN A 58 -1.55 21.71 17.60
N MET A 59 -0.87 20.78 16.93
CA MET A 59 0.15 21.11 15.92
C MET A 59 -0.43 21.95 14.78
N TYR A 60 -1.60 21.59 14.26
CA TYR A 60 -2.29 22.36 13.23
C TYR A 60 -2.55 23.80 13.69
N ASN A 61 -3.07 23.97 14.91
CA ASN A 61 -3.33 25.29 15.46
C ASN A 61 -2.05 26.11 15.70
N THR A 62 -0.96 25.46 16.14
CA THR A 62 0.34 26.11 16.31
C THR A 62 0.90 26.59 14.96
N ILE A 63 0.87 25.75 13.93
CA ILE A 63 1.31 26.10 12.57
C ILE A 63 0.47 27.25 12.03
N ARG A 64 -0.85 27.17 12.20
CA ARG A 64 -1.76 28.25 11.77
C ARG A 64 -1.50 29.55 12.51
N ALA A 65 -1.28 29.51 13.83
CA ALA A 65 -0.98 30.70 14.63
C ALA A 65 0.36 31.34 14.19
N ALA A 66 1.38 30.51 13.93
CA ALA A 66 2.65 30.97 13.38
C ALA A 66 2.50 31.57 11.97
N GLY A 67 1.65 31.00 11.12
CA GLY A 67 1.35 31.59 9.80
C GLY A 67 0.72 32.98 9.92
N ILE A 68 -0.28 33.12 10.80
CA ILE A 68 -0.97 34.38 11.06
C ILE A 68 0.00 35.44 11.59
N SER A 69 0.94 35.07 12.49
CA SER A 69 1.93 36.02 13.01
C SER A 69 2.90 36.53 11.94
N HIS A 70 3.05 35.80 10.84
CA HIS A 70 3.85 36.19 9.67
C HIS A 70 3.00 36.74 8.51
N ASN A 71 1.76 37.19 8.80
CA ASN A 71 0.80 37.71 7.82
C ASN A 71 0.40 36.73 6.70
N CYS A 72 0.54 35.43 6.92
CA CYS A 72 0.14 34.39 5.99
C CYS A 72 -1.17 33.73 6.47
N SER A 73 -2.25 33.87 5.69
CA SER A 73 -3.57 33.30 6.01
C SER A 73 -3.88 32.08 5.14
N LEU A 74 -2.90 31.19 5.00
CA LEU A 74 -2.98 30.06 4.09
C LEU A 74 -3.90 28.93 4.61
N PHE A 75 -3.93 28.70 5.93
CA PHE A 75 -4.65 27.58 6.54
C PHE A 75 -6.03 27.99 7.09
N PRO A 76 -7.12 27.27 6.73
CA PRO A 76 -8.45 27.54 7.25
C PRO A 76 -8.53 27.28 8.76
N SER A 77 -9.57 27.80 9.41
CA SER A 77 -9.79 27.52 10.82
C SER A 77 -10.04 26.01 11.06
N TYR A 78 -9.68 25.50 12.24
CA TYR A 78 -9.95 24.10 12.58
C TYR A 78 -11.45 23.77 12.58
N LYS A 79 -12.33 24.78 12.72
CA LYS A 79 -13.78 24.60 12.59
C LYS A 79 -14.16 24.14 11.18
N ASN A 80 -13.58 24.76 10.15
CA ASN A 80 -13.84 24.38 8.76
C ASN A 80 -13.32 22.98 8.45
N VAL A 81 -12.16 22.60 9.02
CA VAL A 81 -11.60 21.24 8.91
C VAL A 81 -12.47 20.22 9.65
N LEU A 82 -13.07 20.60 10.78
CA LEU A 82 -14.01 19.75 11.51
C LEU A 82 -15.29 19.51 10.71
N ASP A 83 -15.77 20.52 9.98
CA ASP A 83 -16.94 20.36 9.11
C ASP A 83 -16.62 19.42 7.94
N ALA A 84 -15.44 19.57 7.30
CA ALA A 84 -14.97 18.59 6.30
C ALA A 84 -14.87 17.16 6.86
N LYS A 85 -14.43 16.98 8.11
CA LYS A 85 -14.41 15.65 8.76
C LYS A 85 -15.81 15.05 8.92
N LYS A 86 -16.80 15.87 9.25
CA LYS A 86 -18.19 15.40 9.40
C LYS A 86 -18.79 14.98 8.08
N ASP A 87 -18.42 15.66 7.00
CA ASP A 87 -18.85 15.33 5.65
C ASP A 87 -18.34 13.93 5.21
N CYS A 88 -17.21 13.47 5.76
CA CYS A 88 -16.65 12.12 5.52
C CYS A 88 -17.29 11.01 6.37
N TYR A 89 -18.19 11.30 7.31
CA TYR A 89 -18.77 10.29 8.19
C TYR A 89 -20.14 9.83 7.68
N PRO A 90 -20.44 8.52 7.71
CA PRO A 90 -21.78 8.04 7.47
C PRO A 90 -22.72 8.51 8.59
N PRO A 91 -24.05 8.46 8.38
CA PRO A 91 -25.04 8.93 9.35
C PRO A 91 -24.81 8.33 10.75
N ALA A 92 -24.86 9.16 11.79
CA ALA A 92 -24.57 8.76 13.16
C ALA A 92 -25.49 7.65 13.70
N VAL A 93 -26.68 7.49 13.10
CA VAL A 93 -27.67 6.44 13.43
C VAL A 93 -27.15 5.04 13.08
N ASP A 94 -26.22 4.96 12.12
CA ASP A 94 -25.71 3.70 11.61
C ASP A 94 -24.35 3.31 12.20
N ILE A 95 -23.81 4.13 13.10
CA ILE A 95 -22.54 3.89 13.80
C ILE A 95 -22.83 3.49 15.26
N ARG A 96 -22.33 2.32 15.66
CA ARG A 96 -22.37 1.85 17.05
C ARG A 96 -20.96 1.73 17.60
N ILE A 97 -20.65 2.52 18.63
CA ILE A 97 -19.34 2.48 19.31
C ILE A 97 -19.55 2.07 20.76
N THR A 98 -18.84 1.03 21.17
CA THR A 98 -18.80 0.52 22.54
C THR A 98 -17.36 0.51 23.06
N GLU A 99 -17.15 0.05 24.29
CA GLU A 99 -15.79 -0.08 24.85
C GLU A 99 -14.97 -1.21 24.21
N THR A 100 -15.63 -2.13 23.52
CA THR A 100 -15.06 -3.36 22.97
C THR A 100 -15.08 -3.44 21.45
N CYS A 101 -16.05 -2.81 20.78
CA CYS A 101 -16.13 -2.78 19.31
C CYS A 101 -16.67 -1.44 18.78
N ALA A 102 -16.34 -1.15 17.52
CA ALA A 102 -16.94 -0.09 16.72
C ALA A 102 -17.45 -0.70 15.41
N GLU A 103 -18.72 -0.50 15.10
CA GLU A 103 -19.43 -1.14 13.99
C GLU A 103 -20.21 -0.07 13.22
N VAL A 104 -20.31 -0.25 11.90
CA VAL A 104 -21.16 0.55 11.02
C VAL A 104 -22.02 -0.39 10.18
N LYS A 105 -23.28 -0.03 9.93
CA LYS A 105 -24.13 -0.83 9.03
C LYS A 105 -23.50 -0.87 7.64
N LEU A 106 -23.38 -2.08 7.08
CA LEU A 106 -22.76 -2.29 5.78
C LEU A 106 -23.45 -1.49 4.67
N GLN A 107 -24.78 -1.40 4.66
CA GLN A 107 -25.52 -0.63 3.66
C GLN A 107 -25.14 0.86 3.69
N ALA A 108 -25.07 1.46 4.89
CA ALA A 108 -24.67 2.86 5.04
C ALA A 108 -23.20 3.12 4.62
N LEU A 109 -22.34 2.10 4.70
CA LEU A 109 -20.97 2.17 4.21
C LEU A 109 -20.89 1.97 2.69
N LEU A 110 -21.70 1.07 2.14
CA LEU A 110 -21.77 0.76 0.69
C LEU A 110 -22.40 1.90 -0.11
N ASP A 111 -23.46 2.52 0.43
CA ASP A 111 -24.06 3.75 -0.14
C ASP A 111 -23.04 4.92 -0.17
N HIS A 112 -22.01 4.86 0.68
CA HIS A 112 -20.89 5.80 0.70
C HIS A 112 -19.65 5.34 -0.10
N THR A 113 -19.44 4.03 -0.28
CA THR A 113 -18.25 3.44 -0.92
C THR A 113 -18.57 2.05 -1.50
N ASN A 114 -18.60 1.93 -2.83
CA ASN A 114 -18.77 0.62 -3.49
C ASN A 114 -17.47 -0.19 -3.43
N LEU A 115 -17.47 -1.42 -2.89
CA LEU A 115 -16.56 -2.53 -3.26
C LEU A 115 -16.95 -3.84 -2.53
N GLN A 116 -16.85 -4.99 -3.22
CA GLN A 116 -17.16 -6.34 -2.73
C GLN A 116 -15.98 -7.32 -2.92
N PHE A 117 -15.96 -8.38 -2.07
CA PHE A 117 -14.86 -9.27 -1.69
C PHE A 117 -14.26 -10.20 -2.77
N GLY A 118 -12.99 -10.59 -2.57
CA GLY A 118 -12.22 -11.55 -3.40
C GLY A 118 -11.18 -12.36 -2.62
N ILE A 119 -10.30 -13.06 -3.35
CA ILE A 119 -9.31 -14.01 -2.81
C ILE A 119 -8.01 -13.33 -2.36
N SER A 120 -7.42 -13.85 -1.29
CA SER A 120 -6.13 -13.40 -0.78
C SER A 120 -4.95 -13.78 -1.69
N SER A 121 -4.32 -12.78 -2.32
CA SER A 121 -3.01 -12.93 -2.97
C SER A 121 -1.86 -13.07 -1.96
N LEU A 122 -1.94 -12.46 -0.78
CA LEU A 122 -0.89 -12.55 0.25
C LEU A 122 -0.69 -13.96 0.79
N HIS A 123 -1.79 -14.64 1.14
CA HIS A 123 -1.73 -16.02 1.62
C HIS A 123 -1.21 -16.96 0.53
N ALA A 124 -1.38 -16.64 -0.77
CA ALA A 124 -0.76 -17.43 -1.84
C ALA A 124 0.78 -17.44 -1.70
N TRP A 125 1.41 -16.27 -1.57
CA TRP A 125 2.87 -16.15 -1.41
C TRP A 125 3.38 -16.94 -0.20
N ILE A 126 2.74 -16.75 0.96
CA ILE A 126 3.16 -17.39 2.21
C ILE A 126 3.00 -18.91 2.13
N ARG A 127 1.87 -19.40 1.60
CA ARG A 127 1.58 -20.85 1.53
C ARG A 127 2.46 -21.58 0.52
N PHE A 128 2.78 -20.97 -0.62
CA PHE A 128 3.74 -21.55 -1.56
C PHE A 128 5.15 -21.59 -0.96
N PHE A 129 5.56 -20.53 -0.24
CA PHE A 129 6.83 -20.50 0.47
C PHE A 129 6.92 -21.60 1.54
N GLU A 130 5.90 -21.72 2.40
CA GLU A 130 5.82 -22.78 3.42
C GLU A 130 5.85 -24.17 2.80
N CYS A 131 5.13 -24.38 1.69
CA CYS A 131 5.11 -25.64 0.96
C CYS A 131 6.52 -26.05 0.52
N LEU A 132 7.26 -25.15 -0.14
CA LEU A 132 8.61 -25.42 -0.64
C LEU A 132 9.60 -25.70 0.51
N LEU A 133 9.53 -24.93 1.61
CA LEU A 133 10.34 -25.21 2.80
C LEU A 133 10.06 -26.61 3.36
N HIS A 134 8.79 -26.97 3.46
CA HIS A 134 8.35 -28.26 3.97
C HIS A 134 8.76 -29.45 3.09
N ILE A 135 8.87 -29.25 1.77
CA ILE A 135 9.47 -30.22 0.86
C ILE A 135 10.97 -30.31 1.14
N SER A 136 11.66 -29.16 1.20
CA SER A 136 13.11 -29.08 1.44
C SER A 136 13.54 -29.79 2.73
N TYR A 137 12.79 -29.62 3.81
CA TYR A 137 13.10 -30.26 5.10
C TYR A 137 12.95 -31.79 5.05
N ARG A 138 12.13 -32.31 4.12
CA ARG A 138 11.80 -33.73 4.01
C ARG A 138 12.52 -34.42 2.85
N LEU A 139 13.40 -33.75 2.12
CA LEU A 139 14.12 -34.32 0.97
C LEU A 139 14.88 -35.61 1.32
N ASP A 140 15.39 -35.74 2.54
CA ASP A 140 16.14 -36.92 2.99
C ASP A 140 15.23 -38.11 3.33
N VAL A 141 13.99 -37.85 3.74
CA VAL A 141 13.02 -38.87 4.20
C VAL A 141 12.09 -39.29 3.07
N LYS A 142 11.74 -38.37 2.16
CA LYS A 142 10.80 -38.55 1.03
C LYS A 142 9.47 -39.19 1.45
N LYS A 143 8.93 -38.77 2.59
CA LYS A 143 7.60 -39.16 3.09
C LYS A 143 6.84 -37.92 3.54
N TRP A 144 5.52 -37.94 3.37
CA TRP A 144 4.63 -36.90 3.86
C TRP A 144 4.68 -36.76 5.39
N GLN A 145 4.46 -37.87 6.11
CA GLN A 145 4.50 -37.92 7.57
C GLN A 145 5.88 -38.35 8.07
N SER A 146 6.49 -37.52 8.91
CA SER A 146 7.74 -37.84 9.60
C SER A 146 7.44 -38.21 11.06
N ARG A 147 7.56 -39.51 11.41
CA ARG A 147 7.39 -40.03 12.78
C ARG A 147 8.68 -40.71 13.25
N GLY A 148 8.96 -40.64 14.55
CA GLY A 148 10.14 -41.29 15.15
C GLY A 148 11.47 -40.70 14.64
N GLU A 149 12.38 -41.55 14.20
CA GLU A 149 13.72 -41.20 13.73
C GLU A 149 13.72 -40.22 12.56
N ASP A 150 12.73 -40.31 11.67
CA ASP A 150 12.56 -39.41 10.52
C ASP A 150 12.38 -37.95 10.97
N LYS A 151 11.79 -37.70 12.14
CA LYS A 151 11.60 -36.36 12.70
C LYS A 151 12.94 -35.70 13.07
N VAL A 152 13.89 -36.48 13.58
CA VAL A 152 15.21 -35.98 13.98
C VAL A 152 16.00 -35.52 12.75
N LYS A 153 15.92 -36.29 11.65
CA LYS A 153 16.54 -35.93 10.36
C LYS A 153 15.94 -34.64 9.78
N VAL A 154 14.60 -34.53 9.79
CA VAL A 154 13.89 -33.33 9.32
C VAL A 154 14.27 -32.08 10.15
N GLU A 155 14.34 -32.21 11.48
CA GLU A 155 14.72 -31.10 12.37
C GLU A 155 16.18 -30.65 12.15
N SER A 156 17.09 -31.61 11.95
CA SER A 156 18.48 -31.32 11.60
C SER A 156 18.58 -30.55 10.29
N ARG A 157 17.88 -31.02 9.25
CA ARG A 157 17.85 -30.35 7.94
C ARG A 157 17.20 -28.97 8.01
N LYS A 158 16.11 -28.82 8.76
CA LYS A 158 15.45 -27.53 9.01
C LYS A 158 16.43 -26.51 9.58
N LYS A 159 17.23 -26.88 10.60
CA LYS A 159 18.26 -26.01 11.17
C LYS A 159 19.34 -25.61 10.16
N ASN A 160 19.76 -26.54 9.30
CA ASN A 160 20.75 -26.27 8.25
C ASN A 160 20.20 -25.27 7.21
N VAL A 161 18.97 -25.46 6.76
CA VAL A 161 18.30 -24.56 5.82
C VAL A 161 18.09 -23.17 6.45
N GLN A 162 17.64 -23.10 7.70
CA GLN A 162 17.50 -21.84 8.44
C GLN A 162 18.83 -21.08 8.56
N LYS A 163 19.92 -21.81 8.88
CA LYS A 163 21.27 -21.24 8.93
C LYS A 163 21.73 -20.73 7.56
N GLY A 164 21.44 -21.48 6.49
CA GLY A 164 21.74 -21.08 5.11
C GLY A 164 21.05 -19.78 4.71
N PHE A 165 19.75 -19.65 5.00
CA PHE A 165 18.99 -18.41 4.75
C PHE A 165 19.50 -17.22 5.56
N ARG A 166 19.89 -17.45 6.81
CA ARG A 166 20.46 -16.40 7.66
C ARG A 166 21.83 -15.93 7.17
N GLN A 167 22.68 -16.85 6.69
CA GLN A 167 24.04 -16.52 6.23
C GLN A 167 24.04 -15.86 4.85
N LYS A 168 23.28 -16.40 3.88
CA LYS A 168 23.32 -15.91 2.50
C LYS A 168 22.39 -14.73 2.22
N LEU A 169 21.19 -14.72 2.81
CA LEU A 169 20.17 -13.70 2.52
C LEU A 169 19.83 -12.80 3.72
N GLY A 170 20.40 -13.10 4.89
CA GLY A 170 20.09 -12.37 6.13
C GLY A 170 18.66 -12.61 6.62
N LEU A 171 17.99 -13.67 6.15
CA LEU A 171 16.58 -13.95 6.43
C LEU A 171 16.43 -14.90 7.61
N LEU A 172 15.48 -14.59 8.49
CA LEU A 172 15.02 -15.50 9.54
C LEU A 172 13.76 -16.21 9.04
N VAL A 173 13.82 -17.54 8.93
CA VAL A 173 12.77 -18.35 8.31
C VAL A 173 12.23 -19.37 9.30
N ASP A 174 10.92 -19.56 9.35
CA ASP A 174 10.22 -20.58 10.14
C ASP A 174 10.60 -20.59 11.64
N MET A 175 10.83 -19.39 12.19
CA MET A 175 11.07 -19.14 13.61
C MET A 175 9.77 -18.69 14.29
N PRO A 176 9.38 -19.26 15.45
CA PRO A 176 8.21 -18.82 16.19
C PRO A 176 8.44 -17.42 16.78
N LYS A 177 7.46 -16.52 16.65
CA LYS A 177 7.48 -15.21 17.34
C LYS A 177 6.62 -15.29 18.60
N GLN A 178 7.01 -14.56 19.65
CA GLN A 178 6.29 -14.58 20.92
C GLN A 178 5.00 -13.74 20.79
N GLY A 179 3.83 -14.40 20.86
CA GLY A 179 2.51 -13.76 20.76
C GLY A 179 1.94 -13.56 19.35
N TYR A 180 2.68 -13.91 18.29
CA TYR A 180 2.25 -13.87 16.88
C TYR A 180 2.88 -15.03 16.10
N GLY A 181 2.21 -15.58 15.09
CA GLY A 181 2.52 -16.83 14.35
C GLY A 181 4.00 -17.18 14.07
N SER A 182 4.36 -17.37 12.80
CA SER A 182 5.75 -17.68 12.40
C SER A 182 6.43 -16.45 11.80
N THR A 183 7.75 -16.52 11.60
CA THR A 183 8.51 -15.46 10.92
C THR A 183 8.28 -15.45 9.40
N ASN A 184 7.44 -16.35 8.87
CA ASN A 184 7.10 -16.39 7.46
C ASN A 184 6.08 -15.29 7.14
N ASP A 185 6.58 -14.07 6.95
CA ASP A 185 5.80 -12.95 6.47
C ASP A 185 5.87 -12.83 4.93
N GLY A 186 4.96 -12.03 4.35
CA GLY A 186 4.94 -11.81 2.90
C GLY A 186 6.25 -11.26 2.35
N ASN A 187 6.99 -10.46 3.12
CA ASN A 187 8.30 -9.95 2.72
C ASN A 187 9.36 -11.05 2.63
N THR A 188 9.38 -11.97 3.60
CA THR A 188 10.28 -13.13 3.60
C THR A 188 9.96 -14.04 2.41
N ALA A 189 8.68 -14.29 2.14
CA ALA A 189 8.25 -15.06 0.98
C ALA A 189 8.68 -14.40 -0.35
N ARG A 190 8.47 -13.09 -0.53
CA ARG A 190 8.88 -12.38 -1.75
C ARG A 190 10.39 -12.44 -1.98
N ARG A 191 11.19 -12.18 -0.95
CA ARG A 191 12.67 -12.23 -1.06
C ARG A 191 13.18 -13.64 -1.38
N PHE A 192 12.48 -14.68 -0.93
CA PHE A 192 12.79 -16.07 -1.29
C PHE A 192 12.61 -16.32 -2.79
N PHE A 193 11.49 -15.88 -3.38
CA PHE A 193 11.20 -16.10 -4.79
C PHE A 193 12.00 -15.18 -5.73
N GLU A 194 12.29 -13.95 -5.30
CA GLU A 194 13.14 -13.01 -6.05
C GLU A 194 14.56 -13.56 -6.26
N ASN A 195 15.12 -14.20 -5.23
CA ASN A 195 16.45 -14.81 -5.29
C ASN A 195 16.37 -16.33 -5.54
N ALA A 196 15.64 -16.75 -6.57
CA ALA A 196 15.33 -18.16 -6.84
C ALA A 196 16.58 -19.07 -6.90
N GLU A 197 17.70 -18.59 -7.43
CA GLU A 197 18.95 -19.37 -7.55
C GLU A 197 19.61 -19.64 -6.19
N ILE A 198 19.71 -18.62 -5.36
CA ILE A 198 20.24 -18.75 -3.99
C ILE A 198 19.29 -19.63 -3.16
N SER A 199 17.99 -19.41 -3.28
CA SER A 199 16.95 -20.19 -2.60
C SER A 199 16.97 -21.65 -3.00
N ALA A 200 17.08 -21.97 -4.29
CA ALA A 200 17.24 -23.33 -4.79
C ALA A 200 18.52 -23.98 -4.25
N GLY A 201 19.64 -23.25 -4.25
CA GLY A 201 20.91 -23.73 -3.71
C GLY A 201 20.89 -24.02 -2.20
N ILE A 202 20.12 -23.27 -1.41
CA ILE A 202 19.95 -23.52 0.03
C ILE A 202 18.99 -24.68 0.27
N THR A 203 17.87 -24.73 -0.46
CA THR A 203 16.79 -25.70 -0.22
C THR A 203 17.00 -27.03 -0.91
N ALA A 204 17.92 -27.10 -1.87
CA ALA A 204 18.15 -28.22 -2.79
C ALA A 204 16.89 -28.62 -3.56
N LEU A 205 16.07 -27.63 -3.93
CA LEU A 205 14.88 -27.81 -4.77
C LEU A 205 15.21 -27.49 -6.23
N ASP A 206 14.33 -27.94 -7.13
CA ASP A 206 14.45 -27.63 -8.54
C ASP A 206 14.25 -26.12 -8.81
N LEU A 207 15.21 -25.52 -9.51
CA LEU A 207 15.20 -24.09 -9.83
C LEU A 207 14.03 -23.71 -10.75
N SER A 208 13.72 -24.57 -11.72
CA SER A 208 12.67 -24.31 -12.71
C SER A 208 11.31 -24.24 -12.02
N LEU A 209 11.03 -25.13 -11.08
CA LEU A 209 9.81 -25.11 -10.28
C LEU A 209 9.66 -23.80 -9.49
N ILE A 210 10.73 -23.32 -8.84
CA ILE A 210 10.70 -22.06 -8.07
C ILE A 210 10.43 -20.87 -8.99
N LYS A 211 11.12 -20.80 -10.14
CA LYS A 211 10.92 -19.74 -11.14
C LYS A 211 9.49 -19.75 -11.69
N ARG A 212 8.93 -20.92 -11.99
CA ARG A 212 7.54 -21.03 -12.47
C ARG A 212 6.52 -20.56 -11.44
N ILE A 213 6.67 -20.99 -10.19
CA ILE A 213 5.80 -20.55 -9.08
C ILE A 213 5.93 -19.03 -8.89
N HIS A 214 7.13 -18.45 -9.00
CA HIS A 214 7.33 -17.01 -8.89
C HIS A 214 6.50 -16.23 -9.93
N VAL A 215 6.59 -16.63 -11.21
CA VAL A 215 5.80 -16.02 -12.29
C VAL A 215 4.30 -16.13 -12.03
N MET A 216 3.82 -17.29 -11.58
CA MET A 216 2.40 -17.48 -11.25
C MET A 216 1.92 -16.54 -10.16
N LEU A 217 2.72 -16.37 -9.10
CA LEU A 217 2.39 -15.49 -7.98
C LEU A 217 2.43 -14.01 -8.38
N GLN A 218 3.36 -13.63 -9.27
CA GLN A 218 3.39 -12.28 -9.85
C GLN A 218 2.14 -11.99 -10.68
N VAL A 219 1.71 -12.93 -11.51
CA VAL A 219 0.48 -12.81 -12.31
C VAL A 219 -0.75 -12.69 -11.40
N LEU A 220 -0.89 -13.53 -10.37
CA LEU A 220 -2.01 -13.42 -9.43
C LEU A 220 -2.03 -12.11 -8.63
N SER A 221 -0.85 -11.54 -8.39
CA SER A 221 -0.70 -10.28 -7.66
C SER A 221 -0.74 -9.06 -8.57
N CYS A 222 -0.82 -9.26 -9.89
CA CYS A 222 -0.94 -8.16 -10.82
C CYS A 222 -2.34 -7.55 -10.71
N GLY A 223 -2.42 -6.22 -10.82
CA GLY A 223 -3.68 -5.50 -10.83
C GLY A 223 -4.29 -5.35 -12.22
N PHE A 224 -3.83 -6.14 -13.20
CA PHE A 224 -4.20 -6.06 -14.61
C PHE A 224 -5.00 -7.28 -15.04
N ASP A 225 -5.66 -7.19 -16.18
CA ASP A 225 -6.37 -8.32 -16.77
C ASP A 225 -5.39 -9.42 -17.19
N ILE A 226 -5.79 -10.67 -16.92
CA ILE A 226 -4.95 -11.86 -17.14
C ILE A 226 -5.57 -12.67 -18.28
N ASP A 227 -4.74 -13.14 -19.20
CA ASP A 227 -5.13 -14.16 -20.18
C ASP A 227 -5.35 -15.51 -19.47
N ILE A 228 -6.63 -15.84 -19.27
CA ILE A 228 -7.05 -17.02 -18.49
C ILE A 228 -6.59 -18.34 -19.16
N PRO A 229 -6.83 -18.58 -20.47
CA PRO A 229 -6.33 -19.78 -21.15
C PRO A 229 -4.82 -19.99 -21.04
N MET A 230 -4.03 -18.94 -21.26
CA MET A 230 -2.57 -19.04 -21.17
C MET A 230 -2.13 -19.35 -19.74
N TYR A 231 -2.73 -18.68 -18.76
CA TYR A 231 -2.44 -18.90 -17.35
C TYR A 231 -2.81 -20.32 -16.90
N GLU A 232 -3.95 -20.85 -17.34
CA GLU A 232 -4.40 -22.21 -17.03
C GLU A 232 -3.40 -23.27 -17.53
N ALA A 233 -2.97 -23.16 -18.79
CA ALA A 233 -1.98 -24.06 -19.36
C ALA A 233 -0.68 -24.05 -18.53
N TYR A 234 -0.21 -22.85 -18.15
CA TYR A 234 0.99 -22.68 -17.34
C TYR A 234 0.86 -23.30 -15.94
N CYS A 235 -0.31 -23.19 -15.32
CA CYS A 235 -0.62 -23.79 -14.01
C CYS A 235 -0.62 -25.32 -14.08
N ILE A 236 -1.27 -25.89 -15.09
CA ILE A 236 -1.36 -27.35 -15.28
C ILE A 236 0.03 -27.94 -15.52
N GLU A 237 0.85 -27.31 -16.37
CA GLU A 237 2.24 -27.73 -16.58
C GLU A 237 3.06 -27.69 -15.28
N THR A 238 2.90 -26.63 -14.48
CA THR A 238 3.58 -26.49 -13.19
C THR A 238 3.13 -27.56 -12.20
N ALA A 239 1.83 -27.90 -12.18
CA ALA A 239 1.29 -28.98 -11.36
C ALA A 239 1.84 -30.36 -11.76
N ARG A 240 1.98 -30.61 -13.07
CA ARG A 240 2.59 -31.83 -13.61
C ARG A 240 4.06 -31.94 -13.20
N LEU A 241 4.83 -30.86 -13.37
CA LEU A 241 6.24 -30.80 -12.95
C LEU A 241 6.38 -31.08 -11.45
N TYR A 242 5.54 -30.46 -10.63
CA TYR A 242 5.53 -30.69 -9.18
C TYR A 242 5.26 -32.16 -8.84
N ALA A 243 4.25 -32.77 -9.46
CA ALA A 243 3.88 -34.16 -9.22
C ALA A 243 4.99 -35.14 -9.64
N GLN A 244 5.75 -34.82 -10.69
CA GLN A 244 6.91 -35.62 -11.13
C GLN A 244 8.10 -35.51 -10.17
N LEU A 245 8.42 -34.30 -9.71
CA LEU A 245 9.56 -34.07 -8.82
C LEU A 245 9.33 -34.55 -7.38
N TYR A 246 8.12 -34.34 -6.86
CA TYR A 246 7.79 -34.57 -5.45
C TYR A 246 6.50 -35.39 -5.25
N PRO A 247 6.39 -36.61 -5.83
CA PRO A 247 5.16 -37.42 -5.74
C PRO A 247 4.80 -37.84 -4.31
N TRP A 248 5.79 -37.89 -3.43
CA TRP A 248 5.66 -38.28 -2.03
C TRP A 248 5.16 -37.15 -1.11
N PHE A 249 5.03 -35.92 -1.63
CA PHE A 249 4.58 -34.77 -0.86
C PHE A 249 3.25 -34.21 -1.41
N CYS A 250 2.16 -34.46 -0.69
CA CYS A 250 0.83 -33.99 -1.07
C CYS A 250 0.78 -32.46 -1.18
N MET A 251 0.13 -31.92 -2.22
CA MET A 251 -0.02 -30.48 -2.31
C MET A 251 -0.92 -29.96 -1.16
N PRO A 252 -0.51 -28.89 -0.44
CA PRO A 252 -1.40 -28.20 0.48
C PRO A 252 -2.65 -27.69 -0.25
N THR A 253 -3.77 -27.57 0.48
CA THR A 253 -5.07 -27.17 -0.10
C THR A 253 -5.03 -25.85 -0.86
N THR A 254 -4.31 -24.84 -0.33
CA THR A 254 -4.13 -23.55 -1.01
C THR A 254 -3.35 -23.68 -2.31
N VAL A 255 -2.25 -24.45 -2.30
CA VAL A 255 -1.42 -24.70 -3.49
C VAL A 255 -2.24 -25.44 -4.56
N HIS A 256 -2.97 -26.48 -4.16
CA HIS A 256 -3.87 -27.21 -5.04
C HIS A 256 -4.96 -26.31 -5.65
N LYS A 257 -5.62 -25.50 -4.82
CA LYS A 257 -6.63 -24.52 -5.27
C LYS A 257 -6.05 -23.55 -6.30
N ILE A 258 -4.83 -23.07 -6.10
CA ILE A 258 -4.17 -22.14 -7.03
C ILE A 258 -3.70 -22.85 -8.31
N LEU A 259 -3.22 -24.09 -8.24
CA LEU A 259 -2.73 -24.78 -9.43
C LEU A 259 -3.88 -25.31 -10.32
N LEU A 260 -5.02 -25.73 -9.74
CA LEU A 260 -6.08 -26.41 -10.50
C LEU A 260 -7.40 -25.65 -10.59
N HIS A 261 -7.65 -24.67 -9.72
CA HIS A 261 -8.93 -23.95 -9.67
C HIS A 261 -8.80 -22.45 -9.91
N SER A 262 -7.57 -21.94 -10.07
CA SER A 262 -7.31 -20.51 -10.26
C SER A 262 -7.92 -19.96 -11.54
N SER A 263 -7.94 -20.73 -12.64
CA SER A 263 -8.59 -20.33 -13.90
C SER A 263 -10.08 -20.03 -13.69
N LYS A 264 -10.83 -21.00 -13.14
CA LYS A 264 -12.26 -20.85 -12.80
C LYS A 264 -12.54 -19.73 -11.81
N ILE A 265 -11.61 -19.51 -10.88
CA ILE A 265 -11.67 -18.42 -9.92
C ILE A 265 -11.53 -17.07 -10.64
N LEU A 266 -10.58 -16.95 -11.56
CA LEU A 266 -10.37 -15.73 -12.34
C LEU A 266 -11.56 -15.44 -13.25
N GLU A 267 -12.17 -16.47 -13.84
CA GLU A 267 -13.40 -16.33 -14.65
C GLU A 267 -14.60 -15.82 -13.84
N SER A 268 -14.68 -16.20 -12.56
CA SER A 268 -15.79 -15.79 -11.68
C SER A 268 -15.54 -14.47 -10.94
N SER A 269 -14.31 -13.97 -10.95
CA SER A 269 -13.96 -12.70 -10.33
C SER A 269 -14.29 -11.51 -11.24
N ILE A 270 -14.93 -10.48 -10.67
CA ILE A 270 -15.28 -9.25 -11.39
C ILE A 270 -14.06 -8.35 -11.60
N LEU A 271 -13.08 -8.42 -10.68
CA LEU A 271 -11.86 -7.62 -10.70
C LEU A 271 -10.62 -8.53 -10.62
N PRO A 272 -9.47 -8.08 -11.13
CA PRO A 272 -8.21 -8.80 -10.96
C PRO A 272 -7.91 -9.08 -9.49
N ILE A 273 -7.48 -10.30 -9.17
CA ILE A 273 -7.25 -10.78 -7.79
C ILE A 273 -6.26 -9.86 -7.04
N GLY A 274 -5.25 -9.32 -7.72
CA GLY A 274 -4.31 -8.38 -7.13
C GLY A 274 -4.98 -7.13 -6.53
N GLN A 275 -6.06 -6.65 -7.14
CA GLN A 275 -6.84 -5.51 -6.63
C GLN A 275 -7.72 -5.87 -5.43
N MET A 276 -8.07 -7.14 -5.28
CA MET A 276 -8.93 -7.66 -4.20
C MET A 276 -8.13 -8.18 -3.00
N SER A 277 -6.85 -7.83 -2.92
CA SER A 277 -5.92 -8.35 -1.92
C SER A 277 -6.19 -7.84 -0.50
N GLU A 278 -6.02 -8.72 0.49
CA GLU A 278 -6.10 -8.39 1.91
C GLU A 278 -4.87 -7.62 2.43
N GLU A 279 -3.79 -7.49 1.65
CA GLU A 279 -2.57 -6.78 2.05
C GLU A 279 -2.86 -5.35 2.48
N ALA A 280 -3.80 -4.70 1.79
CA ALA A 280 -4.25 -3.35 2.12
C ALA A 280 -4.85 -3.33 3.54
N GLN A 281 -5.71 -4.30 3.86
CA GLN A 281 -6.35 -4.40 5.17
C GLN A 281 -5.35 -4.76 6.29
N GLU A 282 -4.40 -5.65 6.03
CA GLU A 282 -3.36 -5.97 7.00
C GLU A 282 -2.43 -4.78 7.28
N SER A 283 -2.07 -4.02 6.24
CA SER A 283 -1.29 -2.79 6.36
C SER A 283 -2.03 -1.74 7.20
N CYS A 284 -3.37 -1.68 7.10
CA CYS A 284 -4.20 -0.81 7.94
C CYS A 284 -4.00 -1.04 9.45
N ASN A 285 -3.63 -2.25 9.90
CA ASN A 285 -3.36 -2.51 11.31
C ASN A 285 -2.21 -1.65 11.87
N LYS A 286 -1.24 -1.27 11.03
CA LYS A 286 -0.17 -0.35 11.42
C LYS A 286 -0.71 1.04 11.73
N PHE A 287 -1.63 1.53 10.89
CA PHE A 287 -2.28 2.82 11.08
C PHE A 287 -3.18 2.82 12.32
N ILE A 288 -3.92 1.73 12.58
CA ILE A 288 -4.76 1.60 13.79
C ILE A 288 -3.92 1.77 15.07
N LYS A 289 -2.77 1.08 15.15
CA LYS A 289 -1.85 1.19 16.30
C LYS A 289 -1.35 2.62 16.48
N GLN A 290 -0.96 3.28 15.37
CA GLN A 290 -0.49 4.66 15.38
C GLN A 290 -1.59 5.66 15.78
N TYR A 291 -2.80 5.52 15.22
CA TYR A 291 -3.94 6.38 15.50
C TYR A 291 -4.33 6.33 16.97
N ARG A 292 -4.31 5.12 17.55
CA ARG A 292 -4.53 4.94 18.99
C ARG A 292 -3.47 5.62 19.85
N GLN A 293 -2.20 5.56 19.44
CA GLN A 293 -1.08 6.08 20.23
C GLN A 293 -1.04 7.61 20.25
N ASP A 294 -1.14 8.24 19.07
CA ASP A 294 -0.78 9.65 18.87
C ASP A 294 -1.98 10.58 18.72
N PHE A 295 -3.14 10.05 18.29
CA PHE A 295 -4.25 10.89 17.83
C PHE A 295 -5.57 10.67 18.55
N ALA A 296 -5.72 9.56 19.26
CA ALA A 296 -6.92 9.24 20.02
C ALA A 296 -6.87 9.86 21.43
N ARG A 297 -8.03 10.32 21.91
CA ARG A 297 -8.21 10.75 23.30
C ARG A 297 -8.08 9.55 24.22
N LYS A 298 -7.33 9.72 25.31
CA LYS A 298 -7.04 8.67 26.32
C LYS A 298 -7.85 8.83 27.61
N CYS A 299 -8.96 9.57 27.54
CA CYS A 299 -9.85 9.80 28.68
C CYS A 299 -10.82 8.64 28.94
N SER A 300 -11.19 7.88 27.91
CA SER A 300 -12.06 6.70 28.00
C SER A 300 -11.84 5.79 26.81
N ARG A 301 -12.03 4.48 27.00
CA ARG A 301 -11.92 3.47 25.93
C ARG A 301 -12.92 3.72 24.79
N THR A 302 -14.17 4.11 25.11
CA THR A 302 -15.18 4.46 24.09
C THR A 302 -14.71 5.63 23.23
N LYS A 303 -14.13 6.67 23.84
CA LYS A 303 -13.61 7.84 23.11
C LYS A 303 -12.38 7.50 22.28
N THR A 304 -11.52 6.62 22.77
CA THR A 304 -10.40 6.10 21.98
C THR A 304 -10.89 5.35 20.73
N MET A 305 -11.91 4.49 20.87
CA MET A 305 -12.50 3.76 19.73
C MET A 305 -13.18 4.67 18.74
N GLU A 306 -13.96 5.66 19.22
CA GLU A 306 -14.58 6.68 18.38
C GLU A 306 -13.53 7.42 17.54
N ASP A 307 -12.45 7.89 18.15
CA ASP A 307 -11.41 8.67 17.46
C ASP A 307 -10.64 7.84 16.43
N VAL A 308 -10.30 6.59 16.75
CA VAL A 308 -9.62 5.68 15.82
C VAL A 308 -10.54 5.37 14.64
N PHE A 309 -11.82 5.06 14.90
CA PHE A 309 -12.79 4.72 13.87
C PHE A 309 -13.07 5.89 12.92
N GLN A 310 -13.35 7.09 13.46
CA GLN A 310 -13.55 8.30 12.67
C GLN A 310 -12.32 8.64 11.83
N ARG A 311 -11.11 8.46 12.37
CA ARG A 311 -9.89 8.74 11.61
C ARG A 311 -9.67 7.74 10.46
N LEU A 312 -10.06 6.48 10.63
CA LEU A 312 -10.04 5.51 9.55
C LEU A 312 -11.00 5.93 8.42
N LEU A 313 -12.23 6.34 8.76
CA LEU A 313 -13.22 6.80 7.77
C LEU A 313 -12.71 7.97 6.94
N VAL A 314 -12.10 8.97 7.58
CA VAL A 314 -11.51 10.13 6.88
C VAL A 314 -10.32 9.71 6.02
N ALA A 315 -9.49 8.76 6.48
CA ALA A 315 -8.34 8.29 5.72
C ALA A 315 -8.74 7.47 4.49
N SER A 316 -9.87 6.77 4.55
CA SER A 316 -10.44 5.99 3.43
C SER A 316 -11.37 6.80 2.52
N ASP A 317 -11.62 8.07 2.83
CA ASP A 317 -12.52 8.91 2.04
C ASP A 317 -11.95 9.12 0.61
N PRO A 318 -12.69 8.75 -0.46
CA PRO A 318 -12.18 8.83 -1.83
C PRO A 318 -11.84 10.26 -2.27
N VAL A 319 -12.62 11.25 -1.84
CA VAL A 319 -12.41 12.65 -2.20
C VAL A 319 -11.15 13.17 -1.53
N ILE A 320 -11.00 12.95 -0.23
CA ILE A 320 -9.80 13.35 0.51
C ILE A 320 -8.55 12.61 0.00
N SER A 321 -8.67 11.31 -0.28
CA SER A 321 -7.58 10.51 -0.84
C SER A 321 -7.15 11.00 -2.23
N SER A 322 -8.10 11.38 -3.09
CA SER A 322 -7.79 11.91 -4.43
C SER A 322 -7.00 13.23 -4.42
N ILE A 323 -7.16 14.02 -3.34
CA ILE A 323 -6.46 15.29 -3.15
C ILE A 323 -5.02 15.08 -2.64
N GLN A 324 -4.76 13.94 -1.98
CA GLN A 324 -3.42 13.62 -1.47
C GLN A 324 -2.44 13.46 -2.63
N LYS A 325 -1.29 14.13 -2.55
CA LYS A 325 -0.20 13.89 -3.48
C LYS A 325 0.47 12.58 -3.08
N LEU A 326 0.16 11.50 -3.82
CA LEU A 326 0.93 10.27 -3.67
C LEU A 326 2.40 10.57 -3.95
N PRO A 327 3.34 10.11 -3.11
CA PRO A 327 4.76 10.22 -3.44
C PRO A 327 4.96 9.52 -4.79
N LEU A 328 5.55 10.23 -5.75
CA LEU A 328 5.88 9.67 -7.06
C LEU A 328 6.61 8.34 -6.82
N LEU A 329 6.11 7.26 -7.42
CA LEU A 329 6.83 5.99 -7.49
C LEU A 329 8.24 6.32 -7.98
N LYS A 330 9.25 6.02 -7.17
CA LYS A 330 10.64 6.04 -7.64
C LYS A 330 10.71 4.96 -8.72
N THR A 331 10.56 5.35 -9.98
CA THR A 331 10.97 4.52 -11.10
C THR A 331 12.44 4.18 -10.86
N PRO A 332 12.84 2.91 -10.79
CA PRO A 332 14.26 2.58 -10.82
C PRO A 332 14.81 3.16 -12.12
N SER A 333 15.80 4.03 -12.01
CA SER A 333 16.54 4.53 -13.16
C SER A 333 17.11 3.33 -13.90
N CYS A 334 16.54 3.02 -15.06
CA CYS A 334 17.13 2.08 -15.99
C CYS A 334 18.30 2.82 -16.65
N GLU A 335 19.44 2.87 -15.97
CA GLU A 335 20.70 3.23 -16.59
C GLU A 335 21.08 2.04 -17.46
N ALA A 336 20.74 2.13 -18.74
CA ALA A 336 21.30 1.28 -19.77
C ALA A 336 22.81 1.53 -19.78
N GLN A 337 23.59 0.57 -19.29
CA GLN A 337 25.00 0.48 -19.63
C GLN A 337 25.08 0.15 -21.12
N SER A 338 25.19 1.17 -21.96
CA SER A 338 25.71 1.01 -23.32
C SER A 338 27.21 0.74 -23.19
N SER A 339 27.56 -0.52 -23.43
CA SER A 339 28.91 -0.96 -23.75
C SER A 339 29.30 -0.37 -25.11
N ASP A 340 30.04 0.74 -25.09
CA ASP A 340 30.83 1.16 -26.25
C ASP A 340 32.17 0.42 -26.17
N ASP A 341 32.15 -0.81 -26.66
CA ASP A 341 33.32 -1.60 -27.01
C ASP A 341 33.65 -1.27 -28.48
N ASP A 342 34.32 -0.13 -28.72
CA ASP A 342 34.92 0.17 -30.02
C ASP A 342 36.42 -0.07 -29.95
N SER A 343 36.78 -1.26 -30.40
CA SER A 343 38.14 -1.66 -30.74
C SER A 343 38.70 -0.80 -31.88
N ALA A 344 39.81 -0.11 -31.63
CA ALA A 344 40.72 0.34 -32.68
C ALA A 344 42.14 -0.10 -32.33
N HIS A 345 42.55 -1.20 -32.98
CA HIS A 345 43.93 -1.63 -33.12
C HIS A 345 44.65 -0.65 -34.07
N SER A 346 45.76 -0.07 -33.62
CA SER A 346 46.86 0.32 -34.51
C SER A 346 48.16 0.27 -33.71
N THR A 347 48.97 -0.74 -34.02
CA THR A 347 50.42 -0.72 -33.85
C THR A 347 51.01 0.48 -34.59
N ASP A 348 52.04 1.10 -34.05
CA ASP A 348 53.34 1.30 -34.73
C ASP A 348 54.35 1.98 -33.79
N ASP A 349 55.61 1.62 -34.03
CA ASP A 349 56.84 1.86 -33.27
C ASP A 349 57.37 3.31 -33.25
N GLU A 350 58.51 3.48 -32.56
CA GLU A 350 59.46 4.63 -32.48
C GLU A 350 59.09 5.68 -31.40
N TYR A 351 59.88 5.94 -30.35
CA TYR A 351 61.34 5.93 -30.17
C TYR A 351 61.71 5.77 -28.68
#